data_AF-A0A9R0PT50-F1
#
_entry.id   AF-A0A9R0PT50-F1
#
_cell.length_a   1.000
_cell.length_b   1.000
_cell.length_c   1.000
_cell.angle_alpha   90.00
_cell.angle_beta   90.00
_cell.angle_gamma   90.00
#
_symmetry.space_group_name_H-M   'P 1'
#
loop_
_entity.id
_entity.type
_entity.pdbx_description
1 polymer ?
#
loop_
_entity_poly.entity_id
_entity_poly.type
_entity_poly.pdbx_seq_one_letter_code
_entity_poly.pdbx_strand_id
1 'polypeptide(L)'
;MDDKSLLAACVNLEDALKNGEHKDIDGAELFYELIFIQDLVKKSMSPVDILEILMKRPFYPNAIIAYRILLTIPVTVATAERSFSKLKLLKSYLRSTMTQERLNGLATIALENDVLEKINYEDVIEDFISRNTRRMTLFNRE
;
A
#
# COMPACT_ATOMS: atom_id res chain seq x y z
N MET A 1 -3.24 -29.85 7.88
CA MET A 1 -3.98 -29.54 6.65
C MET A 1 -3.75 -30.73 5.74
N ASP A 2 -4.80 -31.30 5.15
CA ASP A 2 -4.66 -32.34 4.14
C ASP A 2 -4.36 -31.72 2.77
N ASP A 3 -3.73 -32.48 1.87
CA ASP A 3 -3.30 -31.97 0.56
C ASP A 3 -4.45 -31.42 -0.28
N LYS A 4 -5.66 -31.99 -0.16
CA LYS A 4 -6.83 -31.51 -0.90
C LYS A 4 -7.30 -30.16 -0.39
N SER A 5 -7.34 -29.96 0.93
CA SER A 5 -7.67 -28.64 1.49
C SER A 5 -6.60 -27.61 1.19
N LEU A 6 -5.32 -28.00 1.14
CA LEU A 6 -4.24 -27.09 0.75
C LEU A 6 -4.35 -26.67 -0.72
N LEU A 7 -4.57 -27.61 -1.64
CA LEU A 7 -4.77 -27.30 -3.05
C LEU A 7 -5.98 -26.38 -3.25
N ALA A 8 -7.10 -26.67 -2.59
CA ALA A 8 -8.29 -25.81 -2.64
C ALA A 8 -7.98 -24.39 -2.13
N ALA A 9 -7.20 -24.26 -1.06
CA ALA A 9 -6.78 -22.95 -0.56
C ALA A 9 -5.89 -22.19 -1.55
N CYS A 10 -4.99 -22.87 -2.27
CA CYS A 10 -4.13 -22.24 -3.27
C CYS A 10 -4.94 -21.76 -4.48
N VAL A 11 -5.92 -22.55 -4.93
CA VAL A 11 -6.84 -22.15 -6.02
C VAL A 11 -7.70 -20.96 -5.60
N ASN A 12 -8.24 -20.98 -4.38
CA ASN A 12 -8.99 -19.83 -3.86
C ASN A 12 -8.13 -18.56 -3.78
N LEU A 13 -6.84 -18.69 -3.47
CA LEU A 13 -5.91 -17.57 -3.45
C LEU A 13 -5.64 -17.05 -4.87
N GLU A 14 -5.47 -17.92 -5.87
CA GLU A 14 -5.39 -17.53 -7.28
C GLU A 14 -6.63 -16.73 -7.69
N ASP A 15 -7.83 -17.25 -7.40
CA ASP A 15 -9.08 -16.56 -7.72
C ASP A 15 -9.21 -15.19 -7.04
N ALA A 16 -8.74 -15.07 -5.80
CA ALA A 16 -8.73 -13.80 -5.06
C ALA A 16 -7.71 -12.79 -5.61
N LEU A 17 -6.64 -13.27 -6.24
CA LEU A 17 -5.56 -12.48 -6.82
C LEU A 17 -5.65 -12.39 -8.36
N LYS A 18 -6.81 -12.74 -8.92
CA LYS A 18 -7.08 -12.69 -10.34
C LYS A 18 -7.82 -11.40 -10.70
N ASN A 19 -7.36 -10.73 -11.75
CA ASN A 19 -8.05 -9.60 -12.35
C ASN A 19 -8.29 -9.86 -13.84
N GLY A 20 -9.51 -10.26 -14.18
CA GLY A 20 -9.85 -10.67 -15.54
C GLY A 20 -9.11 -11.93 -15.95
N GLU A 21 -8.29 -11.84 -16.99
CA GLU A 21 -7.44 -12.95 -17.47
C GLU A 21 -6.06 -12.99 -16.81
N HIS A 22 -5.66 -11.93 -16.11
CA HIS A 22 -4.38 -11.87 -15.43
C HIS A 22 -4.47 -12.46 -14.03
N LYS A 23 -3.53 -13.36 -13.71
CA LYS A 23 -3.38 -13.94 -12.37
C LYS A 23 -1.98 -13.65 -11.86
N ASP A 24 -1.89 -13.18 -10.62
CA ASP A 24 -0.60 -12.88 -9.99
C ASP A 24 0.16 -14.17 -9.60
N ILE A 25 -0.57 -15.27 -9.40
CA ILE A 25 -0.03 -16.59 -9.05
C ILE A 25 -0.81 -17.70 -9.79
N ASP A 26 -0.17 -18.85 -9.98
CA ASP A 26 -0.82 -20.11 -10.33
C ASP A 26 -1.01 -20.95 -9.07
N GLY A 27 -2.25 -21.26 -8.72
CA GLY A 27 -2.61 -21.98 -7.49
C GLY A 27 -2.18 -23.44 -7.51
N ALA A 28 -2.15 -24.10 -8.67
CA ALA A 28 -1.68 -25.47 -8.77
C ALA A 28 -0.16 -25.54 -8.62
N GLU A 29 0.58 -24.64 -9.26
CA GLU A 29 2.04 -24.52 -9.08
C GLU A 29 2.38 -24.14 -7.64
N LEU A 30 1.67 -23.15 -7.07
CA LEU A 30 1.85 -22.77 -5.67
C LEU A 30 1.68 -23.95 -4.71
N PHE A 31 0.68 -24.80 -4.94
CA PHE A 31 0.47 -26.00 -4.13
C PHE A 31 1.73 -26.90 -4.15
N TYR A 32 2.26 -27.21 -5.33
CA TYR A 32 3.45 -28.04 -5.44
C TYR A 32 4.68 -27.37 -4.83
N GLU A 33 4.88 -26.08 -5.06
CA GLU A 33 5.97 -25.31 -4.45
C GLU A 33 5.90 -25.38 -2.92
N LEU A 34 4.73 -25.20 -2.32
CA LEU A 34 4.54 -25.25 -0.87
C LEU A 34 4.85 -26.65 -0.29
N ILE A 35 4.45 -27.71 -1.00
CA ILE A 35 4.81 -29.08 -0.61
C ILE A 35 6.33 -29.28 -0.61
N PHE A 36 7.05 -28.76 -1.61
CA PHE A 36 8.51 -28.84 -1.64
C PHE A 36 9.20 -27.98 -0.58
N ILE A 37 8.62 -26.83 -0.26
CA ILE A 37 9.17 -25.89 0.72
C ILE A 37 8.99 -26.39 2.16
N GLN A 38 8.03 -27.28 2.43
CA GLN A 38 7.77 -27.78 3.78
C GLN A 38 9.02 -28.39 4.45
N ASP A 39 9.87 -29.05 3.66
CA ASP A 39 11.10 -29.70 4.14
C ASP A 39 12.22 -28.69 4.42
N LEU A 40 12.11 -27.49 3.82
CA LEU A 40 13.04 -26.38 4.00
C LEU A 40 12.67 -25.51 5.20
N VAL A 41 11.38 -25.43 5.54
CA VAL A 41 10.85 -24.56 6.59
C VAL A 41 10.89 -25.26 7.95
N LYS A 42 11.56 -24.63 8.92
CA LYS A 42 11.51 -25.07 10.32
C LYS A 42 10.35 -24.38 11.02
N LYS A 43 9.69 -25.08 11.95
CA LYS A 43 8.52 -24.58 12.71
C LYS A 43 8.77 -23.28 13.49
N SER A 44 10.03 -22.92 13.74
CA SER A 44 10.43 -21.69 14.46
C SER A 44 10.74 -20.49 13.55
N MET A 45 10.71 -20.63 12.22
CA MET A 45 11.04 -19.53 11.31
C MET A 45 9.91 -18.51 11.24
N SER A 46 10.27 -17.23 11.15
CA SER A 46 9.31 -16.18 10.82
C SER A 46 8.99 -16.19 9.32
N PRO A 47 7.83 -15.66 8.89
CA PRO A 47 7.51 -15.53 7.47
C PRO A 47 8.54 -14.70 6.68
N VAL A 48 9.25 -13.77 7.33
CA VAL A 48 10.31 -12.98 6.72
C VAL A 48 11.55 -13.84 6.44
N ASP A 49 11.94 -14.69 7.40
CA ASP A 49 13.07 -15.62 7.22
C ASP A 49 12.80 -16.60 6.07
N ILE A 50 11.55 -17.09 5.98
CA ILE A 50 11.12 -17.98 4.90
C ILE A 50 11.24 -17.27 3.56
N LEU A 51 10.73 -16.04 3.45
CA LEU A 51 10.84 -15.25 2.22
C LEU A 51 12.31 -15.03 1.82
N GLU A 52 13.21 -14.71 2.77
CA GLU A 52 14.62 -14.51 2.47
C GLU A 52 15.29 -15.77 1.90
N ILE A 53 14.95 -16.94 2.45
CA ILE A 53 15.43 -18.24 1.94
C ILE A 53 14.89 -18.51 0.54
N LEU A 54 13.61 -18.24 0.30
CA LEU A 54 12.97 -18.42 -1.01
C LEU A 54 13.58 -17.48 -2.05
N MET A 55 13.84 -16.20 -1.71
CA MET A 55 14.47 -15.25 -2.64
C MET A 55 15.88 -15.64 -3.06
N LYS A 56 16.59 -16.44 -2.26
CA LYS A 56 17.90 -17.02 -2.63
C LYS A 56 17.79 -18.17 -3.62
N ARG A 57 16.58 -18.62 -3.98
CA ARG A 57 16.32 -19.77 -4.85
C ARG A 57 15.28 -19.42 -5.93
N PRO A 58 15.63 -19.47 -7.22
CA PRO A 58 14.72 -19.04 -8.29
C PRO A 58 13.61 -20.07 -8.63
N PHE A 59 13.44 -21.13 -7.83
CA PHE A 59 12.59 -22.29 -8.16
C PHE A 59 11.16 -22.22 -7.63
N TYR A 60 10.83 -21.17 -6.86
CA TYR A 60 9.52 -21.06 -6.19
C TYR A 60 8.86 -19.69 -6.43
N PRO A 61 8.61 -19.30 -7.69
CA PRO A 61 8.09 -17.98 -8.03
C PRO A 61 6.73 -17.69 -7.39
N ASN A 62 5.80 -18.64 -7.37
CA ASN A 62 4.46 -18.44 -6.83
C ASN A 62 4.49 -18.29 -5.30
N ALA A 63 5.30 -19.08 -4.62
CA ALA A 63 5.51 -18.99 -3.17
C ALA A 63 6.16 -17.65 -2.80
N ILE A 64 7.16 -17.17 -3.55
CA ILE A 64 7.77 -15.85 -3.32
C ILE A 64 6.70 -14.75 -3.41
N ILE A 65 5.84 -14.79 -4.43
CA ILE A 65 4.77 -13.80 -4.59
C ILE A 65 3.76 -13.88 -3.44
N ALA A 66 3.31 -15.09 -3.08
CA ALA A 66 2.36 -15.30 -1.99
C ALA A 66 2.90 -14.79 -0.65
N TYR A 67 4.16 -15.08 -0.30
CA TYR A 67 4.79 -14.58 0.92
C TYR A 67 4.99 -13.07 0.92
N ARG A 68 5.33 -12.46 -0.22
CA ARG A 68 5.38 -10.99 -0.35
C ARG A 68 4.01 -10.37 -0.07
N ILE A 69 2.96 -10.90 -0.69
CA ILE A 69 1.58 -10.43 -0.47
C ILE A 69 1.21 -10.55 1.00
N LEU A 70 1.43 -11.72 1.62
CA LEU A 70 1.17 -11.97 3.04
C LEU A 70 1.82 -10.93 3.96
N LEU A 71 3.09 -10.58 3.70
CA LEU A 71 3.83 -9.61 4.51
C LEU A 71 3.39 -8.16 4.25
N THR A 72 2.87 -7.85 3.07
CA THR A 72 2.44 -6.49 2.71
C THR A 72 1.01 -6.16 3.10
N ILE A 73 0.07 -7.13 3.07
CA ILE A 73 -1.35 -6.90 3.34
C ILE A 73 -1.59 -6.18 4.69
N PRO A 74 -0.99 -6.61 5.83
CA PRO A 74 -1.23 -5.94 7.10
C PRO A 74 -0.79 -4.47 7.09
N VAL A 75 0.32 -4.17 6.41
CA VAL A 75 0.87 -2.81 6.30
C VAL A 75 -0.04 -1.94 5.42
N THR A 76 -0.50 -2.46 4.29
CA THR A 76 -1.39 -1.72 3.38
C THR A 76 -2.76 -1.48 4.01
N VAL A 77 -3.32 -2.46 4.72
CA VAL A 77 -4.61 -2.33 5.43
C VAL A 77 -4.52 -1.27 6.51
N ALA A 78 -3.50 -1.33 7.39
CA ALA A 78 -3.30 -0.33 8.43
C ALA A 78 -3.12 1.08 7.86
N THR A 79 -2.40 1.21 6.74
CA THR A 79 -2.20 2.49 6.05
C THR A 79 -3.50 3.03 5.47
N ALA A 80 -4.31 2.17 4.83
CA ALA A 80 -5.61 2.53 4.29
C ALA A 80 -6.58 2.97 5.41
N GLU A 81 -6.68 2.20 6.51
CA GLU A 81 -7.51 2.55 7.67
C GLU A 81 -7.13 3.89 8.28
N ARG A 82 -5.83 4.14 8.49
CA ARG A 82 -5.31 5.43 8.96
C ARG A 82 -5.71 6.56 8.01
N SER A 83 -5.60 6.33 6.70
CA SER A 83 -5.93 7.31 5.67
C SER A 83 -7.42 7.65 5.65
N PHE A 84 -8.28 6.63 5.70
CA PHE A 84 -9.72 6.81 5.78
C PHE A 84 -10.17 7.47 7.09
N SER A 85 -9.48 7.20 8.20
CA SER A 85 -9.73 7.89 9.48
C SER A 85 -9.45 9.40 9.38
N LYS A 86 -8.30 9.79 8.82
CA LYS A 86 -7.96 11.21 8.56
C LYS A 86 -8.99 11.87 7.62
N LEU A 87 -9.35 11.20 6.53
CA LEU A 87 -10.38 11.66 5.59
C LEU A 87 -11.74 11.88 6.25
N LYS A 88 -12.15 10.97 7.14
CA LYS A 88 -13.41 11.07 7.88
C LYS A 88 -13.42 12.31 8.79
N LEU A 89 -12.33 12.59 9.50
CA LEU A 89 -12.18 13.79 10.31
C LEU A 89 -12.27 15.06 9.46
N LEU A 90 -11.56 15.10 8.33
CA LEU A 90 -11.58 16.22 7.40
C LEU A 90 -12.98 16.48 6.83
N LYS A 91 -13.69 15.44 6.37
CA LYS A 91 -15.08 15.54 5.90
C LYS A 91 -16.03 15.99 6.99
N SER A 92 -15.86 15.51 8.23
CA SER A 92 -16.70 15.92 9.36
C SER A 92 -16.54 17.40 9.70
N TYR A 93 -15.30 17.91 9.65
CA TYR A 93 -15.00 19.31 9.93
C TYR A 93 -15.55 20.26 8.85
N LEU A 94 -15.56 19.85 7.58
CA LEU A 94 -15.85 20.71 6.42
C LEU A 94 -17.24 20.49 5.79
N ARG A 95 -18.17 19.86 6.52
CA ARG A 95 -19.39 19.21 6.01
C ARG A 95 -20.38 20.10 5.23
N SER A 96 -20.21 21.42 5.18
CA SER A 96 -21.16 22.33 4.52
C SER A 96 -20.57 23.32 3.50
N THR A 97 -19.25 23.29 3.21
CA THR A 97 -18.60 24.42 2.50
C THR A 97 -17.62 24.07 1.39
N MET A 98 -17.44 22.79 1.04
CA MET A 98 -16.25 22.36 0.30
C MET A 98 -16.52 21.51 -0.94
N THR A 99 -15.83 21.84 -2.04
CA THR A 99 -15.80 21.06 -3.29
C THR A 99 -14.91 19.82 -3.16
N GLN A 100 -15.13 18.80 -4.02
CA GLN A 100 -14.32 17.58 -4.02
C GLN A 100 -12.85 17.84 -4.32
N GLU A 101 -12.56 18.79 -5.23
CA GLU A 101 -11.18 19.14 -5.59
C GLU A 101 -10.41 19.67 -4.37
N ARG A 102 -10.98 20.63 -3.65
CA ARG A 102 -10.36 21.15 -2.43
C ARG A 102 -10.20 20.04 -1.39
N LEU A 103 -11.15 19.10 -1.32
CA LEU A 103 -11.14 18.02 -0.33
C LEU A 103 -10.00 17.05 -0.60
N ASN A 104 -9.82 16.68 -1.86
CA ASN A 104 -8.72 15.82 -2.29
C ASN A 104 -7.37 16.51 -2.04
N GLY A 105 -7.27 17.83 -2.26
CA GLY A 105 -6.08 18.60 -1.93
C GLY A 105 -5.74 18.56 -0.43
N LEU A 106 -6.70 18.90 0.43
CA LEU A 106 -6.49 18.84 1.89
C LEU A 106 -6.24 17.42 2.41
N ALA A 107 -6.89 16.41 1.82
CA ALA A 107 -6.63 15.02 2.14
C ALA A 107 -5.19 14.64 1.83
N THR A 108 -4.69 15.01 0.64
CA THR A 108 -3.31 14.74 0.22
C THR A 108 -2.33 15.37 1.19
N ILE A 109 -2.53 16.64 1.56
CA ILE A 109 -1.69 17.35 2.55
C ILE A 109 -1.72 16.64 3.90
N ALA A 110 -2.91 16.23 4.37
CA ALA A 110 -3.05 15.57 5.67
C ALA A 110 -2.45 14.15 5.70
N LEU A 111 -2.47 13.43 4.57
CA LEU A 111 -1.89 12.10 4.42
C LEU A 111 -0.36 12.18 4.36
N GLU A 112 0.15 13.08 3.52
CA GLU A 112 1.59 13.26 3.22
C GLU A 112 2.26 14.30 4.12
N ASN A 113 1.82 14.41 5.38
CA ASN A 113 2.36 15.40 6.31
C ASN A 113 3.88 15.25 6.52
N ASP A 114 4.39 14.01 6.50
CA ASP A 114 5.82 13.70 6.64
C ASP A 114 6.65 14.23 5.46
N VAL A 115 6.04 14.37 4.29
CA VAL A 115 6.65 15.01 3.11
C VAL A 115 6.58 16.53 3.26
N LEU A 116 5.44 17.05 3.73
CA LEU A 116 5.21 18.47 3.96
C LEU A 116 6.23 19.06 4.96
N GLU A 117 6.62 18.31 5.99
CA GLU A 117 7.67 18.70 6.94
C GLU A 117 9.04 18.96 6.27
N LYS A 118 9.27 18.41 5.09
CA LYS A 118 10.53 18.58 4.33
C LYS A 118 10.44 19.68 3.28
N ILE A 119 9.26 20.25 3.04
CA ILE A 119 9.04 21.32 2.08
C ILE A 119 9.33 22.66 2.75
N ASN A 120 10.08 23.52 2.08
CA ASN A 120 10.29 24.89 2.53
C ASN A 120 9.02 25.71 2.28
N TYR A 121 8.34 26.10 3.35
CA TYR A 121 7.12 26.89 3.27
C TYR A 121 7.34 28.25 2.61
N GLU A 122 8.54 28.83 2.74
CA GLU A 122 8.86 30.14 2.15
C GLU A 122 8.77 30.08 0.61
N ASP A 123 9.31 29.02 0.01
CA ASP A 123 9.28 28.83 -1.44
C ASP A 123 7.84 28.64 -1.95
N VAL A 124 6.99 27.95 -1.18
CA VAL A 124 5.57 27.76 -1.51
C VAL A 124 4.80 29.06 -1.40
N ILE A 125 5.10 29.88 -0.40
CA ILE A 125 4.50 31.20 -0.21
C ILE A 125 4.89 32.12 -1.38
N GLU A 126 6.17 32.16 -1.75
CA GLU A 126 6.66 32.98 -2.86
C GLU A 126 6.04 32.55 -4.21
N ASP A 127 5.96 31.24 -4.49
CA ASP A 127 5.25 30.72 -5.68
C ASP A 127 3.76 31.09 -5.67
N PHE A 128 3.09 31.05 -4.51
CA PHE A 128 1.69 31.45 -4.39
C PHE A 128 1.48 32.96 -4.63
N ILE A 129 2.41 33.79 -4.16
CA ILE A 129 2.40 35.25 -4.30
C ILE A 129 2.65 35.64 -5.76
N SER A 130 3.71 35.10 -6.37
CA SER A 130 4.15 35.43 -7.74
C SER A 130 3.11 35.11 -8.82
N ARG A 131 2.24 34.12 -8.59
CA ARG A 131 1.16 33.74 -9.52
C ARG A 131 0.05 34.79 -9.66
N ASN A 132 0.01 35.83 -8.82
CA ASN A 132 -1.00 36.87 -8.92
C ASN A 132 -0.43 38.23 -8.56
N THR A 133 -0.48 39.16 -9.51
CA THR A 133 0.02 40.53 -9.34
C THR A 133 -0.61 41.28 -8.17
N ARG A 134 -1.89 41.02 -7.83
CA ARG A 134 -2.52 41.60 -6.64
C ARG A 134 -1.92 41.03 -5.35
N ARG A 135 -1.55 39.75 -5.32
CA ARG A 135 -0.90 39.14 -4.15
C ARG A 135 0.48 39.73 -3.94
N MET A 136 1.28 39.86 -4.99
CA MET A 136 2.61 40.51 -4.90
C MET A 136 2.53 41.89 -4.26
N THR A 137 1.57 42.73 -4.67
CA THR A 137 1.43 44.08 -4.09
C THR A 137 0.96 44.10 -2.63
N LEU A 138 0.29 43.03 -2.18
CA LEU A 138 -0.22 42.93 -0.80
C LEU A 138 0.81 42.33 0.14
N PHE A 139 1.56 41.31 -0.30
CA PHE A 139 2.53 40.59 0.53
C PHE A 139 3.93 41.22 0.50
N ASN A 140 4.36 41.90 -0.58
CA ASN A 140 5.67 42.58 -0.65
C ASN A 140 5.66 43.98 0.00
N ARG A 141 4.68 44.28 0.87
CA ARG A 141 4.49 45.61 1.46
C ARG A 141 5.03 45.75 2.89
N GLU A 142 5.74 44.73 3.39
CA GLU A 142 6.48 44.77 4.67
C GLU A 142 7.99 44.78 4.44
#